data_AF-A0A7S2U4G9-F1
#
_entry.id   AF-A0A7S2U4G9-F1
#
_cell.length_a   1.000
_cell.length_b   1.000
_cell.length_c   1.000
_cell.angle_alpha   90.00
_cell.angle_beta   90.00
_cell.angle_gamma   90.00
#
_symmetry.space_group_name_H-M   'P 1'
#
loop_
_entity.id
_entity.type
_entity.pdbx_description
1 polymer ?
#
loop_
_entity_poly.entity_id
_entity_poly.type
_entity_poly.pdbx_seq_one_letter_code
_entity_poly.pdbx_strand_id
1 'polypeptide(L)'
;MMILSHKSRTLSISLVALLALGADANLAPGKAFVRKTNPSNILERTKMLKIRGGGAIPIDPTLVAKTGASIFMAQGSAMNLAPALSNKMLNLEETPVNNYVMRFFGTGVVAISISIYCLLVKNTSLATASRVQNIVWLIENIRTLLTGEATEVGAANNSGVIINIINCVVMIYATTQDAYSLMAIKISSAFWFAVGLLGIVDAQAFMKLYGFPDEPLASSTEVITRMLSYSLTAVFTLFGALAFKFTDDVLVAIGLAFLNFVVMDLDGMFVRKSVEKNDMSMPRMYFWLILNSVVAGTLLS
;
A
#
# COMPACT_ATOMS: atom_id res chain seq x y z
N MET A 1 -35.57 -2.05 16.11
CA MET A 1 -35.75 -2.44 14.70
C MET A 1 -34.38 -2.86 14.18
N MET A 2 -34.16 -4.17 14.05
CA MET A 2 -32.84 -4.82 13.97
C MET A 2 -32.72 -5.49 12.60
N ILE A 3 -32.24 -4.75 11.60
CA ILE A 3 -31.96 -5.25 10.23
C ILE A 3 -30.56 -4.77 9.81
N LEU A 4 -29.55 -5.07 10.63
CA LEU A 4 -28.13 -4.85 10.32
C LEU A 4 -27.31 -6.01 10.90
N SER A 5 -27.42 -7.22 10.35
CA SER A 5 -26.42 -8.27 10.66
C SER A 5 -26.15 -9.27 9.54
N HIS A 6 -26.97 -9.33 8.49
CA HIS A 6 -26.75 -10.30 7.42
C HIS A 6 -25.93 -9.78 6.23
N LYS A 7 -26.08 -8.50 5.82
CA LYS A 7 -25.38 -7.97 4.62
C LYS A 7 -23.88 -7.77 4.81
N SER A 8 -23.41 -7.45 6.02
CA SER A 8 -21.98 -7.31 6.32
C SER A 8 -21.22 -8.64 6.23
N ARG A 9 -21.86 -9.76 6.63
CA ARG A 9 -21.26 -11.10 6.54
C ARG A 9 -21.12 -11.59 5.10
N THR A 10 -22.06 -11.24 4.22
CA THR A 10 -22.01 -11.67 2.82
C THR A 10 -20.84 -11.03 2.05
N LEU A 11 -20.49 -9.78 2.35
CA LEU A 11 -19.35 -9.09 1.73
C LEU A 11 -18.00 -9.65 2.20
N SER A 12 -17.87 -10.01 3.49
CA SER A 12 -16.67 -10.67 4.02
C SER A 12 -16.45 -12.05 3.40
N ILE A 13 -17.53 -12.78 3.10
CA ILE A 13 -17.48 -14.09 2.43
C ILE A 13 -17.04 -13.94 0.97
N SER A 14 -17.42 -12.86 0.27
CA SER A 14 -16.98 -12.59 -1.09
C SER A 14 -15.48 -12.28 -1.19
N LEU A 15 -14.88 -11.62 -0.19
CA LEU A 15 -13.44 -11.36 -0.14
C LEU A 15 -12.63 -12.64 0.11
N VAL A 16 -13.14 -13.53 0.98
CA VAL A 16 -12.57 -14.87 1.21
C VAL A 16 -12.74 -15.75 -0.03
N ALA A 17 -13.86 -15.65 -0.77
CA ALA A 17 -14.05 -16.35 -2.03
C ALA A 17 -13.11 -15.86 -3.14
N LEU A 18 -12.77 -14.57 -3.17
CA LEU A 18 -11.75 -14.03 -4.09
C LEU A 18 -10.34 -14.55 -3.77
N LEU A 19 -10.04 -14.75 -2.48
CA LEU A 19 -8.79 -15.40 -2.02
C LEU A 19 -8.80 -16.91 -2.31
N ALA A 20 -9.96 -17.58 -2.23
CA ALA A 20 -10.14 -19.00 -2.51
C ALA A 20 -10.06 -19.32 -4.02
N LEU A 21 -10.49 -18.41 -4.90
CA LEU A 21 -10.27 -18.52 -6.35
C LEU A 21 -8.78 -18.41 -6.75
N GLY A 22 -7.91 -17.99 -5.83
CA GLY A 22 -6.45 -18.05 -5.98
C GLY A 22 -5.83 -19.42 -5.65
N ALA A 23 -6.60 -20.35 -5.08
CA ALA A 23 -6.15 -21.66 -4.59
C ALA A 23 -6.23 -22.79 -5.62
N ASP A 24 -6.81 -22.56 -6.80
CA ASP A 24 -6.71 -23.52 -7.91
C ASP A 24 -5.31 -23.44 -8.55
N ALA A 25 -4.40 -24.15 -7.90
CA ALA A 25 -3.03 -24.37 -8.28
C ALA A 25 -2.94 -25.47 -9.35
N ASN A 26 -3.15 -25.12 -10.60
CA ASN A 26 -2.37 -25.73 -11.67
C ASN A 26 -1.04 -24.98 -11.78
N LEU A 27 -0.13 -25.28 -10.85
CA LEU A 27 1.26 -24.84 -10.88
C LEU A 27 1.98 -25.57 -12.02
N ALA A 28 1.88 -25.05 -13.24
CA ALA A 28 2.89 -25.33 -14.24
C ALA A 28 4.24 -24.77 -13.74
N PRO A 29 5.35 -25.51 -13.82
CA PRO A 29 6.66 -25.00 -13.46
C PRO A 29 7.04 -23.85 -14.40
N GLY A 30 6.84 -22.61 -13.93
CA GLY A 30 7.30 -21.42 -14.61
C GLY A 30 8.82 -21.49 -14.75
N LYS A 31 9.32 -21.35 -15.99
CA LYS A 31 10.76 -21.30 -16.28
C LYS A 31 11.40 -20.23 -15.40
N ALA A 32 12.42 -20.64 -14.64
CA ALA A 32 13.21 -19.76 -13.80
C ALA A 32 13.68 -18.55 -14.62
N PHE A 33 13.49 -17.36 -14.07
CA PHE A 33 14.02 -16.11 -14.61
C PHE A 33 15.56 -16.18 -14.48
N VAL A 34 16.24 -16.66 -15.52
CA VAL A 34 17.70 -16.71 -15.53
C VAL A 34 18.22 -15.29 -15.73
N ARG A 35 18.62 -14.66 -14.62
CA ARG A 35 19.34 -13.39 -14.60
C ARG A 35 20.61 -13.55 -15.45
N LYS A 36 20.69 -12.90 -16.62
CA LYS A 36 21.96 -12.73 -17.34
C LYS A 36 22.80 -11.71 -16.57
N THR A 37 23.47 -12.15 -15.50
CA THR A 37 24.50 -11.34 -14.85
C THR A 37 25.79 -11.44 -15.64
N ASN A 38 26.34 -10.29 -16.05
CA ASN A 38 27.66 -10.19 -16.66
C ASN A 38 28.72 -10.66 -15.63
N PRO A 39 29.46 -11.75 -15.87
CA PRO A 39 30.28 -12.41 -14.85
C PRO A 39 31.48 -11.59 -14.36
N SER A 40 31.89 -10.53 -15.07
CA SER A 40 33.03 -9.69 -14.70
C SER A 40 32.80 -8.77 -13.50
N ASN A 41 31.54 -8.51 -13.10
CA ASN A 41 31.21 -7.58 -12.00
C ASN A 41 30.82 -8.27 -10.68
N ILE A 42 30.66 -9.59 -10.66
CA ILE A 42 30.21 -10.32 -9.45
C ILE A 42 31.35 -10.46 -8.44
N LEU A 43 32.58 -10.73 -8.91
CA LEU A 43 33.74 -10.96 -8.04
C LEU A 43 34.15 -9.72 -7.23
N GLU A 44 33.98 -8.51 -7.76
CA GLU A 44 34.28 -7.28 -7.02
C GLU A 44 33.17 -6.87 -6.05
N ARG A 45 31.89 -6.99 -6.44
CA ARG A 45 30.75 -6.72 -5.54
C ARG A 45 30.70 -7.68 -4.35
N THR A 46 31.03 -8.95 -4.58
CA THR A 46 31.07 -9.96 -3.51
C THR A 46 32.22 -9.70 -2.53
N LYS A 47 33.32 -9.08 -2.97
CA LYS A 47 34.43 -8.68 -2.08
C LYS A 47 34.06 -7.49 -1.19
N MET A 48 33.31 -6.51 -1.68
CA MET A 48 32.90 -5.37 -0.85
C MET A 48 31.83 -5.73 0.20
N LEU A 49 30.95 -6.71 -0.07
CA LEU A 49 29.96 -7.19 0.91
C LEU A 49 30.55 -8.14 1.96
N LYS A 50 31.62 -8.87 1.63
CA LYS A 50 32.31 -9.75 2.59
C LYS A 50 33.06 -9.00 3.70
N ILE A 51 33.47 -7.75 3.46
CA ILE A 51 34.25 -6.96 4.42
C ILE A 51 33.37 -6.34 5.53
N ARG A 52 32.03 -6.35 5.39
CA ARG A 52 31.08 -5.80 6.39
C ARG A 52 30.34 -6.86 7.24
N GLY A 53 30.86 -8.09 7.33
CA GLY A 53 30.30 -9.14 8.19
C GLY A 53 29.16 -9.95 7.58
N GLY A 54 28.87 -9.79 6.29
CA GLY A 54 27.87 -10.56 5.55
C GLY A 54 28.37 -11.95 5.15
N GLY A 55 28.67 -12.81 6.13
CA GLY A 55 28.85 -14.25 5.94
C GLY A 55 27.53 -15.01 5.79
N ALA A 56 26.40 -14.31 5.76
CA ALA A 56 25.09 -14.91 5.59
C ALA A 56 24.90 -15.39 4.15
N ILE A 57 24.35 -16.59 4.01
CA ILE A 57 23.80 -17.18 2.78
C ILE A 57 23.16 -16.07 1.92
N PRO A 58 23.39 -16.03 0.59
CA PRO A 58 22.76 -15.05 -0.27
C PRO A 58 21.25 -15.04 -0.02
N ILE A 59 20.74 -13.94 0.56
CA ILE A 59 19.31 -13.81 0.82
C ILE A 59 18.64 -13.64 -0.53
N ASP A 60 17.73 -14.55 -0.89
CA ASP A 60 16.97 -14.45 -2.14
C ASP A 60 16.06 -13.20 -2.09
N PRO A 61 16.32 -12.18 -2.94
CA PRO A 61 15.51 -10.97 -2.94
C PRO A 61 14.04 -11.24 -3.28
N THR A 62 13.77 -12.26 -4.09
CA THR A 62 12.40 -12.65 -4.44
C THR A 62 11.65 -13.18 -3.22
N LEU A 63 12.31 -13.99 -2.39
CA LEU A 63 11.75 -14.49 -1.14
C LEU A 63 11.47 -13.32 -0.18
N VAL A 64 12.41 -12.38 -0.04
CA VAL A 64 12.24 -11.19 0.81
C VAL A 64 11.05 -10.34 0.36
N ALA A 65 10.92 -10.08 -0.94
CA ALA A 65 9.79 -9.32 -1.47
C ALA A 65 8.44 -10.03 -1.21
N LYS A 66 8.39 -11.36 -1.40
CA LYS A 66 7.19 -12.16 -1.12
C LYS A 66 6.83 -12.15 0.36
N THR A 67 7.80 -12.39 1.24
CA THR A 67 7.58 -12.38 2.70
C THR A 67 7.15 -11.01 3.19
N GLY A 68 7.83 -9.94 2.75
CA GLY A 68 7.46 -8.56 3.08
C GLY A 68 6.04 -8.24 2.65
N ALA A 69 5.66 -8.58 1.42
CA ALA A 69 4.31 -8.40 0.91
C ALA A 69 3.26 -9.23 1.67
N SER A 70 3.56 -10.45 2.10
CA SER A 70 2.65 -11.26 2.91
C SER A 70 2.43 -10.67 4.30
N ILE A 71 3.48 -10.16 4.95
CA ILE A 71 3.36 -9.49 6.26
C ILE A 71 2.52 -8.21 6.11
N PHE A 72 2.79 -7.41 5.06
CA PHE A 72 2.01 -6.22 4.75
C PHE A 72 0.55 -6.56 4.44
N MET A 73 0.29 -7.63 3.69
CA MET A 73 -1.07 -8.08 3.40
C MET A 73 -1.83 -8.40 4.68
N ALA A 74 -1.21 -9.12 5.63
CA ALA A 74 -1.81 -9.42 6.92
C ALA A 74 -2.09 -8.14 7.74
N GLN A 75 -1.12 -7.23 7.80
CA GLN A 75 -1.26 -5.96 8.52
C GLN A 75 -2.32 -5.05 7.93
N GLY A 76 -2.30 -4.84 6.62
CA GLY A 76 -3.27 -4.02 5.91
C GLY A 76 -4.68 -4.61 6.04
N SER A 77 -4.81 -5.94 6.00
CA SER A 77 -6.09 -6.61 6.24
C SER A 77 -6.59 -6.38 7.66
N ALA A 78 -5.71 -6.44 8.67
CA ALA A 78 -6.07 -6.14 10.05
C ALA A 78 -6.52 -4.67 10.22
N MET A 79 -5.81 -3.73 9.60
CA MET A 79 -6.15 -2.30 9.59
C MET A 79 -7.49 -2.04 8.88
N ASN A 80 -7.77 -2.74 7.78
CA ASN A 80 -9.01 -2.57 7.03
C ASN A 80 -10.23 -3.22 7.74
N LEU A 81 -10.07 -4.43 8.27
CA LEU A 81 -11.15 -5.21 8.88
C LEU A 81 -11.42 -4.83 10.34
N ALA A 82 -10.39 -4.41 11.07
CA ALA A 82 -10.45 -4.05 12.48
C ALA A 82 -9.67 -2.75 12.77
N PRO A 83 -10.10 -1.60 12.21
CA PRO A 83 -9.38 -0.34 12.35
C PRO A 83 -9.28 0.14 13.81
N ALA A 84 -10.33 -0.05 14.62
CA ALA A 84 -10.31 0.27 16.06
C ALA A 84 -9.23 -0.50 16.83
N LEU A 85 -9.13 -1.81 16.57
CA LEU A 85 -8.07 -2.62 17.17
C LEU A 85 -6.69 -2.15 16.71
N SER A 86 -6.54 -1.75 15.45
CA SER A 86 -5.28 -1.26 14.91
C SER A 86 -4.87 0.09 15.53
N ASN A 87 -5.82 1.01 15.72
CA ASN A 87 -5.60 2.26 16.45
C ASN A 87 -5.14 1.98 17.88
N LYS A 88 -5.86 1.13 18.61
CA LYS A 88 -5.49 0.70 19.96
C LYS A 88 -4.11 0.04 20.01
N MET A 89 -3.78 -0.78 19.02
CA MET A 89 -2.47 -1.42 18.91
C MET A 89 -1.33 -0.40 18.71
N LEU A 90 -1.62 0.77 18.14
CA LEU A 90 -0.63 1.83 17.99
C LEU A 90 -0.70 2.87 19.12
N ASN A 91 -1.52 2.65 20.16
CA ASN A 91 -1.87 3.63 21.19
C ASN A 91 -2.45 4.94 20.63
N LEU A 92 -3.08 4.90 19.47
CA LEU A 92 -3.77 6.04 18.90
C LEU A 92 -5.18 6.15 19.49
N GLU A 93 -5.67 7.39 19.60
CA GLU A 93 -7.04 7.67 20.04
C GLU A 93 -8.06 6.94 19.14
N GLU A 94 -9.07 6.34 19.74
CA GLU A 94 -10.13 5.67 19.00
C GLU A 94 -11.28 6.65 18.74
N THR A 95 -11.27 7.29 17.57
CA THR A 95 -12.36 8.14 17.09
C THR A 95 -12.96 7.56 15.80
N PRO A 96 -14.23 7.88 15.47
CA PRO A 96 -14.83 7.45 14.20
C PRO A 96 -14.01 7.87 12.98
N VAL A 97 -13.46 9.10 13.00
CA VAL A 97 -12.58 9.61 11.93
C VAL A 97 -11.29 8.80 11.86
N ASN A 98 -10.63 8.53 12.99
CA ASN A 98 -9.40 7.71 13.01
C ASN A 98 -9.66 6.29 12.49
N ASN A 99 -10.80 5.69 12.86
CA ASN A 99 -11.18 4.36 12.37
C ASN A 99 -11.43 4.37 10.86
N TYR A 100 -12.08 5.41 10.36
CA TYR A 100 -12.30 5.62 8.93
C TYR A 100 -10.96 5.75 8.18
N VAL A 101 -10.08 6.68 8.57
CA VAL A 101 -8.80 6.90 7.87
C VAL A 101 -7.87 5.69 8.01
N MET A 102 -7.81 5.04 9.17
CA MET A 102 -7.02 3.82 9.40
C MET A 102 -7.46 2.68 8.48
N ARG A 103 -8.78 2.56 8.22
CA ARG A 103 -9.27 1.58 7.26
C ARG A 103 -8.77 1.86 5.84
N PHE A 104 -8.83 3.11 5.39
CA PHE A 104 -8.30 3.53 4.08
C PHE A 104 -6.79 3.28 3.98
N PHE A 105 -6.04 3.53 5.04
CA PHE A 105 -4.62 3.18 5.10
C PHE A 105 -4.42 1.67 4.94
N GLY A 106 -5.18 0.85 5.67
CA GLY A 106 -5.20 -0.59 5.50
C GLY A 106 -5.49 -1.04 4.07
N THR A 107 -6.46 -0.41 3.40
CA THR A 107 -6.77 -0.64 1.98
C THR A 107 -5.58 -0.38 1.08
N GLY A 108 -4.85 0.73 1.29
CA GLY A 108 -3.65 1.06 0.52
C GLY A 108 -2.52 0.03 0.71
N VAL A 109 -2.31 -0.41 1.95
CA VAL A 109 -1.33 -1.47 2.28
C VAL A 109 -1.71 -2.81 1.62
N VAL A 110 -2.98 -3.19 1.64
CA VAL A 110 -3.48 -4.40 0.95
C VAL A 110 -3.32 -4.28 -0.56
N ALA A 111 -3.66 -3.13 -1.15
CA ALA A 111 -3.55 -2.87 -2.58
C ALA A 111 -2.10 -3.05 -3.09
N ILE A 112 -1.12 -2.50 -2.36
CA ILE A 112 0.31 -2.68 -2.67
C ILE A 112 0.70 -4.16 -2.57
N SER A 113 0.28 -4.84 -1.49
CA SER A 113 0.62 -6.24 -1.25
C SER A 113 0.07 -7.18 -2.33
N ILE A 114 -1.18 -6.96 -2.76
CA ILE A 114 -1.80 -7.70 -3.85
C ILE A 114 -1.09 -7.41 -5.18
N SER A 115 -0.69 -6.16 -5.42
CA SER A 115 0.10 -5.80 -6.60
C SER A 115 1.41 -6.59 -6.65
N ILE A 116 2.13 -6.67 -5.53
CA ILE A 116 3.38 -7.44 -5.42
C ILE A 116 3.12 -8.92 -5.67
N TYR A 117 2.05 -9.48 -5.09
CA TYR A 117 1.65 -10.87 -5.33
C TYR A 117 1.38 -11.15 -6.82
N CYS A 118 0.62 -10.26 -7.48
CA CYS A 118 0.33 -10.36 -8.91
C CYS A 118 1.61 -10.32 -9.77
N LEU A 119 2.55 -9.44 -9.44
CA LEU A 119 3.80 -9.26 -10.19
C LEU A 119 4.81 -10.40 -9.93
N LEU A 120 5.01 -10.84 -8.69
CA LEU A 120 6.08 -11.77 -8.32
C LEU A 120 5.65 -13.24 -8.16
N VAL A 121 4.40 -13.49 -7.76
CA VAL A 121 3.90 -14.86 -7.50
C VAL A 121 3.15 -15.37 -8.70
N LYS A 122 2.20 -14.59 -9.23
CA LYS A 122 1.44 -14.95 -10.42
C LYS A 122 2.12 -14.57 -11.73
N ASN A 123 3.23 -13.83 -11.68
CA ASN A 123 4.01 -13.38 -12.84
C ASN A 123 3.13 -12.70 -13.92
N THR A 124 2.18 -11.87 -13.48
CA THR A 124 1.23 -11.18 -14.35
C THR A 124 1.80 -9.86 -14.87
N SER A 125 1.16 -9.31 -15.91
CA SER A 125 1.52 -8.00 -16.46
C SER A 125 1.27 -6.86 -15.47
N LEU A 126 2.02 -5.75 -15.63
CA LEU A 126 1.82 -4.51 -14.87
C LEU A 126 0.37 -4.01 -14.95
N ALA A 127 -0.26 -4.11 -16.12
CA ALA A 127 -1.66 -3.77 -16.31
C ALA A 127 -2.59 -4.67 -15.47
N THR A 128 -2.31 -5.97 -15.39
CA THR A 128 -3.09 -6.88 -14.54
C THR A 128 -2.92 -6.56 -13.06
N ALA A 129 -1.70 -6.36 -12.59
CA ALA A 129 -1.45 -5.97 -11.20
C ALA A 129 -2.15 -4.65 -10.84
N SER A 130 -2.08 -3.65 -11.73
CA SER A 130 -2.74 -2.35 -11.53
C SER A 130 -4.26 -2.49 -11.45
N ARG A 131 -4.86 -3.28 -12.36
CA ARG A 131 -6.32 -3.55 -12.33
C ARG A 131 -6.74 -4.18 -11.00
N VAL A 132 -6.05 -5.23 -10.56
CA VAL A 132 -6.42 -5.94 -9.33
C VAL A 132 -6.33 -5.02 -8.11
N GLN A 133 -5.32 -4.17 -8.00
CA GLN A 133 -5.25 -3.25 -6.87
C GLN A 133 -6.34 -2.17 -6.91
N ASN A 134 -6.75 -1.72 -8.11
CA ASN A 134 -7.84 -0.75 -8.24
C ASN A 134 -9.19 -1.37 -7.85
N ILE A 135 -9.39 -2.68 -8.07
CA ILE A 135 -10.58 -3.39 -7.58
C ILE A 135 -10.68 -3.28 -6.04
N VAL A 136 -9.56 -3.40 -5.32
CA VAL A 136 -9.53 -3.27 -3.85
C VAL A 136 -10.03 -1.87 -3.43
N TRP A 137 -9.54 -0.83 -4.09
CA TRP A 137 -9.99 0.54 -3.86
C TRP A 137 -11.47 0.75 -4.21
N LEU A 138 -11.95 0.18 -5.32
CA LEU A 138 -13.35 0.31 -5.71
C LEU A 138 -14.28 -0.37 -4.71
N ILE A 139 -13.93 -1.56 -4.21
CA ILE A 139 -14.73 -2.26 -3.21
C ILE A 139 -14.87 -1.38 -1.95
N GLU A 140 -13.76 -0.81 -1.47
CA GLU A 140 -13.75 0.04 -0.28
C GLU A 140 -14.58 1.32 -0.48
N ASN A 141 -14.44 1.94 -1.64
CA ASN A 141 -15.17 3.16 -1.93
C ASN A 141 -16.67 2.91 -2.18
N ILE A 142 -17.05 1.82 -2.87
CA ILE A 142 -18.46 1.41 -3.04
C ILE A 142 -19.07 1.11 -1.68
N ARG A 143 -18.35 0.40 -0.81
CA ARG A 143 -18.78 0.15 0.57
C ARG A 143 -19.09 1.47 1.27
N THR A 144 -18.15 2.42 1.23
CA THR A 144 -18.30 3.74 1.87
C THR A 144 -19.52 4.50 1.35
N LEU A 145 -19.79 4.45 0.03
CA LEU A 145 -20.98 5.06 -0.56
C LEU A 145 -22.27 4.38 -0.11
N LEU A 146 -22.28 3.04 -0.06
CA LEU A 146 -23.47 2.26 0.32
C LEU A 146 -23.78 2.33 1.80
N THR A 147 -22.77 2.50 2.67
CA THR A 147 -22.97 2.62 4.12
C THR A 147 -23.24 4.05 4.56
N GLY A 148 -22.90 5.06 3.75
CA GLY A 148 -23.00 6.47 4.15
C GLY A 148 -21.97 6.90 5.20
N GLU A 149 -21.03 6.02 5.54
CA GLU A 149 -20.10 6.19 6.66
C GLU A 149 -19.22 7.44 6.53
N ALA A 150 -18.88 7.85 5.30
CA ALA A 150 -18.18 9.11 5.07
C ALA A 150 -18.95 10.32 5.64
N THR A 151 -20.28 10.34 5.44
CA THR A 151 -21.13 11.41 5.96
C THR A 151 -21.25 11.33 7.47
N GLU A 152 -21.29 10.13 8.05
CA GLU A 152 -21.36 9.92 9.50
C GLU A 152 -20.10 10.43 10.22
N VAL A 153 -18.94 10.36 9.58
CA VAL A 153 -17.68 10.89 10.14
C VAL A 153 -17.41 12.36 9.76
N GLY A 154 -18.39 13.04 9.14
CA GLY A 154 -18.33 14.47 8.84
C GLY A 154 -17.75 14.85 7.48
N ALA A 155 -17.46 13.89 6.60
CA ALA A 155 -17.06 14.18 5.22
C ALA A 155 -18.28 14.50 4.34
N ALA A 156 -18.10 15.38 3.35
CA ALA A 156 -19.13 15.67 2.37
C ALA A 156 -19.49 14.40 1.56
N ASN A 157 -20.79 14.17 1.37
CA ASN A 157 -21.33 12.96 0.71
C ASN A 157 -20.80 12.74 -0.74
N ASN A 158 -20.30 13.79 -1.38
CA ASN A 158 -19.80 13.79 -2.76
C ASN A 158 -18.27 13.66 -2.89
N SER A 159 -17.49 13.73 -1.81
CA SER A 159 -16.02 13.72 -1.90
C SER A 159 -15.46 12.37 -2.36
N GLY A 160 -16.06 11.27 -1.92
CA GLY A 160 -15.72 9.92 -2.38
C GLY A 160 -16.08 9.68 -3.86
N VAL A 161 -16.98 10.45 -4.45
CA VAL A 161 -17.44 10.24 -5.83
C VAL A 161 -16.36 10.60 -6.85
N ILE A 162 -15.61 11.69 -6.62
CA ILE A 162 -14.54 12.13 -7.54
C ILE A 162 -13.40 11.10 -7.58
N ILE A 163 -13.00 10.59 -6.42
CA ILE A 163 -11.93 9.58 -6.31
C ILE A 163 -12.38 8.25 -6.91
N ASN A 164 -13.66 7.88 -6.72
CA ASN A 164 -14.26 6.73 -7.39
C ASN A 164 -14.24 6.87 -8.92
N ILE A 165 -14.58 8.03 -9.45
CA ILE A 165 -14.57 8.29 -10.89
C ILE A 165 -13.15 8.08 -11.43
N ILE A 166 -12.12 8.60 -10.74
CA ILE A 166 -10.73 8.41 -11.14
C ILE A 166 -10.34 6.92 -11.13
N ASN A 167 -10.68 6.18 -10.08
CA ASN A 167 -10.39 4.74 -10.00
C ASN A 167 -11.13 3.93 -11.07
N CYS A 168 -12.40 4.24 -11.34
CA CYS A 168 -13.20 3.63 -12.40
C CYS A 168 -12.61 3.91 -13.78
N VAL A 169 -12.22 5.16 -14.06
CA VAL A 169 -11.57 5.55 -15.32
C VAL A 169 -10.27 4.77 -15.50
N VAL A 170 -9.42 4.71 -14.48
CA VAL A 170 -8.16 3.95 -14.53
C VAL A 170 -8.41 2.47 -14.77
N MET A 171 -9.40 1.85 -14.11
CA MET A 171 -9.76 0.47 -14.41
C MET A 171 -10.23 0.27 -15.84
N ILE A 172 -11.14 1.11 -16.32
CA ILE A 172 -11.73 0.99 -17.67
C ILE A 172 -10.62 1.14 -18.73
N TYR A 173 -9.76 2.14 -18.62
CA TYR A 173 -8.67 2.33 -19.58
C TYR A 173 -7.52 1.33 -19.41
N ALA A 174 -7.31 0.77 -18.22
CA ALA A 174 -6.41 -0.36 -18.03
C ALA A 174 -6.97 -1.68 -18.60
N THR A 175 -8.28 -1.75 -18.92
CA THR A 175 -8.91 -2.91 -19.59
C THR A 175 -8.97 -2.79 -21.12
N THR A 176 -8.78 -1.60 -21.69
CA THR A 176 -8.96 -1.35 -23.13
C THR A 176 -7.63 -1.18 -23.87
N GLN A 177 -7.07 -2.29 -24.39
CA GLN A 177 -5.91 -2.34 -25.30
C GLN A 177 -4.56 -1.75 -24.78
N ASP A 178 -3.45 -2.36 -25.19
CA ASP A 178 -2.13 -2.16 -24.58
C ASP A 178 -1.64 -0.68 -24.57
N ALA A 179 -1.94 0.10 -25.60
CA ALA A 179 -1.45 1.49 -25.71
C ALA A 179 -2.08 2.44 -24.68
N TYR A 180 -3.37 2.31 -24.39
CA TYR A 180 -4.07 3.16 -23.43
C TYR A 180 -3.86 2.70 -21.98
N SER A 181 -3.60 1.41 -21.78
CA SER A 181 -3.37 0.83 -20.46
C SER A 181 -2.16 1.45 -19.75
N LEU A 182 -1.04 1.62 -20.46
CA LEU A 182 0.19 2.19 -19.87
C LEU A 182 0.00 3.67 -19.53
N MET A 183 -0.69 4.43 -20.39
CA MET A 183 -1.00 5.84 -20.13
C MET A 183 -1.91 5.98 -18.91
N ALA A 184 -2.93 5.13 -18.77
CA ALA A 184 -3.82 5.13 -17.62
C ALA A 184 -3.06 4.83 -16.31
N ILE A 185 -2.13 3.87 -16.33
CA ILE A 185 -1.28 3.55 -15.17
C ILE A 185 -0.40 4.75 -14.79
N LYS A 186 0.21 5.42 -15.78
CA LYS A 186 1.03 6.63 -15.54
C LYS A 186 0.23 7.75 -14.90
N ILE A 187 -0.95 8.06 -15.45
CA ILE A 187 -1.83 9.13 -14.94
C ILE A 187 -2.31 8.78 -13.53
N SER A 188 -2.78 7.54 -13.31
CA SER A 188 -3.20 7.08 -11.99
C SER A 188 -2.09 7.19 -10.96
N SER A 189 -0.90 6.73 -11.31
CA SER A 189 0.26 6.77 -10.42
C SER A 189 0.59 8.23 -10.09
N ALA A 190 0.67 9.11 -11.09
CA ALA A 190 0.98 10.53 -10.87
C ALA A 190 -0.08 11.24 -10.01
N PHE A 191 -1.36 10.91 -10.20
CA PHE A 191 -2.45 11.40 -9.36
C PHE A 191 -2.27 10.97 -7.90
N TRP A 192 -2.07 9.68 -7.64
CA TRP A 192 -1.85 9.16 -6.29
C TRP A 192 -0.60 9.73 -5.63
N PHE A 193 0.44 9.99 -6.41
CA PHE A 193 1.63 10.69 -5.93
C PHE A 193 1.32 12.12 -5.49
N ALA A 194 0.62 12.90 -6.32
CA ALA A 194 0.29 14.28 -6.01
C ALA A 194 -0.62 14.36 -4.77
N VAL A 195 -1.62 13.49 -4.69
CA VAL A 195 -2.54 13.40 -3.54
C VAL A 195 -1.81 12.95 -2.28
N GLY A 196 -0.94 11.94 -2.38
CA GLY A 196 -0.11 11.49 -1.25
C GLY A 196 0.88 12.57 -0.80
N LEU A 197 1.54 13.27 -1.72
CA LEU A 197 2.42 14.38 -1.37
C LEU A 197 1.66 15.50 -0.66
N LEU A 198 0.45 15.84 -1.11
CA LEU A 198 -0.39 16.82 -0.44
C LEU A 198 -0.59 16.44 1.03
N GLY A 199 -1.00 15.21 1.33
CA GLY A 199 -1.22 14.79 2.72
C GLY A 199 0.07 14.59 3.54
N ILE A 200 1.20 14.27 2.90
CA ILE A 200 2.52 14.26 3.56
C ILE A 200 2.96 15.66 3.94
N VAL A 201 2.61 16.70 3.19
CA VAL A 201 2.98 18.09 3.51
C VAL A 201 1.93 18.70 4.45
N ASP A 202 0.67 18.64 4.04
CA ASP A 202 -0.49 19.25 4.66
C ASP A 202 -1.67 18.25 4.76
N ALA A 203 -1.72 17.56 5.90
CA ALA A 203 -2.78 16.59 6.20
C ALA A 203 -4.17 17.24 6.26
N GLN A 204 -4.28 18.52 6.65
CA GLN A 204 -5.54 19.25 6.70
C GLN A 204 -6.08 19.46 5.28
N ALA A 205 -5.23 19.99 4.38
CA ALA A 205 -5.61 20.19 2.98
C ALA A 205 -5.98 18.87 2.29
N PHE A 206 -5.28 17.77 2.64
CA PHE A 206 -5.67 16.44 2.22
C PHE A 206 -7.07 16.08 2.71
N MET A 207 -7.36 16.18 4.01
CA MET A 207 -8.70 15.85 4.54
C MET A 207 -9.80 16.73 3.91
N LYS A 208 -9.51 18.00 3.64
CA LYS A 208 -10.41 18.91 2.93
C LYS A 208 -10.68 18.47 1.48
N LEU A 209 -9.70 17.90 0.78
CA LEU A 209 -9.90 17.27 -0.54
C LEU A 209 -10.92 16.12 -0.47
N TYR A 210 -10.96 15.42 0.67
CA TYR A 210 -11.93 14.38 0.98
C TYR A 210 -13.21 14.93 1.63
N GLY A 211 -13.45 16.24 1.56
CA GLY A 211 -14.70 16.88 1.96
C GLY A 211 -14.91 16.99 3.47
N PHE A 212 -13.88 16.76 4.28
CA PHE A 212 -13.94 17.06 5.71
C PHE A 212 -13.96 18.58 5.95
N PRO A 213 -14.56 19.03 7.06
CA PRO A 213 -14.61 20.45 7.42
C PRO A 213 -13.19 21.02 7.60
N ASP A 214 -13.08 22.34 7.41
CA ASP A 214 -11.82 23.07 7.55
C ASP A 214 -11.53 23.39 9.03
N GLU A 215 -11.52 22.33 9.85
CA GLU A 215 -11.28 22.37 11.28
C GLU A 215 -9.96 21.68 11.61
N PRO A 216 -9.17 22.19 12.58
CA PRO A 216 -7.89 21.58 12.93
C PRO A 216 -8.03 20.08 13.24
N LEU A 217 -7.26 19.25 12.54
CA LEU A 217 -7.21 17.82 12.83
C LEU A 217 -6.72 17.57 14.25
N ALA A 218 -7.37 16.64 14.94
CA ALA A 218 -6.78 16.01 16.12
C ALA A 218 -5.43 15.39 15.74
N SER A 219 -4.45 15.48 16.65
CA SER A 219 -3.08 15.02 16.40
C SER A 219 -3.01 13.57 15.91
N SER A 220 -3.81 12.66 16.48
CA SER A 220 -3.91 11.27 16.02
C SER A 220 -4.42 11.16 14.58
N THR A 221 -5.40 11.98 14.20
CA THR A 221 -5.97 11.99 12.85
C THR A 221 -4.93 12.47 11.85
N GLU A 222 -4.19 13.53 12.21
CA GLU A 222 -3.09 14.04 11.38
C GLU A 222 -2.05 12.95 11.09
N VAL A 223 -1.66 12.18 12.11
CA VAL A 223 -0.71 11.08 11.97
C VAL A 223 -1.21 10.00 11.03
N ILE A 224 -2.44 9.50 11.24
CA ILE A 224 -3.00 8.42 10.42
C ILE A 224 -3.20 8.90 8.98
N THR A 225 -3.60 10.16 8.78
CA THR A 225 -3.70 10.77 7.45
C THR A 225 -2.36 10.82 6.74
N ARG A 226 -1.27 11.18 7.44
CA ARG A 226 0.08 11.13 6.88
C ARG A 226 0.50 9.70 6.54
N MET A 227 0.21 8.71 7.41
CA MET A 227 0.49 7.29 7.13
C MET A 227 -0.24 6.80 5.87
N LEU A 228 -1.54 7.12 5.73
CA LEU A 228 -2.30 6.90 4.50
C LEU A 228 -1.57 7.54 3.30
N SER A 229 -1.15 8.79 3.45
CA SER A 229 -0.50 9.55 2.37
C SER A 229 0.81 8.91 1.90
N TYR A 230 1.64 8.38 2.80
CA TYR A 230 2.81 7.58 2.45
C TYR A 230 2.47 6.27 1.73
N SER A 231 1.34 5.63 2.06
CA SER A 231 0.89 4.46 1.29
C SER A 231 0.47 4.84 -0.13
N LEU A 232 -0.12 6.02 -0.34
CA LEU A 232 -0.48 6.50 -1.68
C LEU A 232 0.77 6.81 -2.51
N THR A 233 1.82 7.40 -1.93
CA THR A 233 3.10 7.59 -2.63
C THR A 233 3.83 6.27 -2.89
N ALA A 234 3.68 5.27 -2.02
CA ALA A 234 4.20 3.92 -2.27
C ALA A 234 3.52 3.24 -3.47
N VAL A 235 2.20 3.44 -3.66
CA VAL A 235 1.48 2.99 -4.88
C VAL A 235 2.07 3.63 -6.13
N PHE A 236 2.27 4.95 -6.14
CA PHE A 236 2.98 5.62 -7.25
C PHE A 236 4.36 5.02 -7.46
N THR A 237 5.11 4.81 -6.40
CA THR A 237 6.49 4.40 -6.52
C THR A 237 6.60 3.02 -7.15
N LEU A 238 5.71 2.08 -6.79
CA LEU A 238 5.66 0.76 -7.42
C LEU A 238 5.27 0.84 -8.91
N PHE A 239 4.11 1.43 -9.22
CA PHE A 239 3.57 1.42 -10.58
C PHE A 239 4.23 2.43 -11.49
N GLY A 240 4.49 3.63 -10.98
CA GLY A 240 5.17 4.72 -11.67
C GLY A 240 6.60 4.35 -12.04
N ALA A 241 7.37 3.71 -11.15
CA ALA A 241 8.74 3.31 -11.49
C ALA A 241 8.79 2.35 -12.70
N LEU A 242 7.83 1.42 -12.78
CA LEU A 242 7.71 0.47 -13.90
C LEU A 242 7.08 1.10 -15.15
N ALA A 243 6.05 1.94 -14.98
CA ALA A 243 5.30 2.51 -16.08
C ALA A 243 6.06 3.65 -16.79
N PHE A 244 6.75 4.51 -16.03
CA PHE A 244 7.61 5.58 -16.55
C PHE A 244 9.02 5.09 -16.93
N LYS A 245 9.31 3.79 -16.76
CA LYS A 245 10.61 3.20 -17.11
C LYS A 245 11.78 3.79 -16.32
N PHE A 246 11.55 4.16 -15.07
CA PHE A 246 12.65 4.46 -14.14
C PHE A 246 13.41 3.18 -13.77
N THR A 247 12.74 2.04 -13.80
CA THR A 247 13.35 0.70 -13.75
C THR A 247 12.47 -0.29 -14.54
N ASP A 248 13.09 -1.31 -15.12
CA ASP A 248 12.39 -2.50 -15.65
C ASP A 248 12.40 -3.66 -14.65
N ASP A 249 13.15 -3.53 -13.54
CA ASP A 249 13.25 -4.56 -12.50
C ASP A 249 12.12 -4.37 -11.47
N VAL A 250 11.20 -5.34 -11.43
CA VAL A 250 10.08 -5.38 -10.48
C VAL A 250 10.57 -5.38 -9.03
N LEU A 251 11.68 -6.06 -8.71
CA LEU A 251 12.21 -6.11 -7.35
C LEU A 251 12.69 -4.73 -6.91
N VAL A 252 13.35 -3.99 -7.81
CA VAL A 252 13.77 -2.60 -7.55
C VAL A 252 12.54 -1.71 -7.31
N ALA A 253 11.50 -1.81 -8.14
CA ALA A 253 10.27 -1.03 -7.97
C ALA A 253 9.59 -1.32 -6.62
N ILE A 254 9.60 -2.57 -6.18
CA ILE A 254 9.09 -2.97 -4.85
C ILE A 254 9.98 -2.40 -3.75
N GLY A 255 11.30 -2.48 -3.89
CA GLY A 255 12.24 -1.88 -2.94
C GLY A 255 12.02 -0.38 -2.75
N LEU A 256 11.77 0.34 -3.84
CA LEU A 256 11.43 1.77 -3.80
C LEU A 256 10.06 2.02 -3.13
N ALA A 257 9.07 1.16 -3.34
CA ALA A 257 7.79 1.26 -2.65
C ALA A 257 7.95 1.03 -1.13
N PHE A 258 8.74 0.04 -0.71
CA PHE A 258 9.08 -0.18 0.70
C PHE A 258 9.88 0.97 1.31
N LEU A 259 10.73 1.63 0.52
CA LEU A 259 11.46 2.81 0.96
C LEU A 259 10.51 3.97 1.37
N ASN A 260 9.33 4.09 0.76
CA ASN A 260 8.34 5.08 1.21
C ASN A 260 7.87 4.80 2.65
N PHE A 261 7.70 3.53 3.02
CA PHE A 261 7.35 3.15 4.40
C PHE A 261 8.51 3.35 5.37
N VAL A 262 9.77 3.13 4.94
CA VAL A 262 10.94 3.52 5.74
C VAL A 262 10.93 5.02 6.02
N VAL A 263 10.66 5.85 4.99
CA VAL A 263 10.58 7.31 5.15
C VAL A 263 9.42 7.69 6.07
N MET A 264 8.26 7.02 5.96
CA MET A 264 7.12 7.21 6.87
C MET A 264 7.53 6.96 8.33
N ASP A 265 8.18 5.83 8.61
CA ASP A 265 8.61 5.47 9.96
C ASP A 265 9.65 6.48 10.50
N LEU A 266 10.63 6.87 9.69
CA LEU A 266 11.64 7.85 10.07
C LEU A 266 11.04 9.25 10.29
N ASP A 267 10.11 9.67 9.44
CA ASP A 267 9.41 10.93 9.59
C ASP A 267 8.62 10.98 10.90
N GLY A 268 7.84 9.93 11.17
CA GLY A 268 7.05 9.84 12.39
C GLY A 268 7.88 9.76 13.66
N MET A 269 8.99 9.02 13.65
CA MET A 269 9.83 8.82 14.83
C MET A 269 10.79 9.99 15.09
N PHE A 270 11.42 10.55 14.05
CA PHE A 270 12.57 11.44 14.21
C PHE A 270 12.35 12.86 13.70
N VAL A 271 11.61 13.05 12.61
CA VAL A 271 11.42 14.36 11.99
C VAL A 271 10.29 15.13 12.67
N ARG A 272 9.08 14.57 12.62
CA ARG A 272 7.88 15.19 13.22
C ARG A 272 7.67 14.78 14.66
N LYS A 273 8.32 13.68 15.08
CA LYS A 273 8.18 13.06 16.41
C LYS A 273 6.72 12.78 16.75
N SER A 274 5.90 12.45 15.76
CA SER A 274 4.49 12.15 15.96
C SER A 274 4.29 10.92 16.85
N VAL A 275 5.22 9.96 16.79
CA VAL A 275 5.19 8.75 17.63
C VAL A 275 5.28 9.13 19.12
N GLU A 276 6.22 10.01 19.49
CA GLU A 276 6.36 10.52 20.86
C GLU A 276 5.17 11.39 21.26
N LYS A 277 4.75 12.34 20.40
CA LYS A 277 3.66 13.28 20.67
C LYS A 277 2.31 12.62 20.90
N ASN A 278 2.07 11.45 20.31
CA ASN A 278 0.80 10.72 20.39
C ASN A 278 0.90 9.46 21.27
N ASP A 279 1.96 9.34 22.08
CA ASP A 279 2.21 8.18 22.94
C ASP A 279 2.13 6.82 22.22
N MET A 280 2.54 6.82 20.95
CA MET A 280 2.51 5.62 20.12
C MET A 280 3.56 4.62 20.58
N SER A 281 3.27 3.33 20.38
CA SER A 281 4.16 2.25 20.83
C SER A 281 5.48 2.21 20.05
N MET A 282 6.55 2.81 20.63
CA MET A 282 7.90 2.81 20.05
C MET A 282 8.41 1.42 19.63
N PRO A 283 8.27 0.34 20.43
CA PRO A 283 8.70 -0.99 20.01
C PRO A 283 8.02 -1.48 18.72
N ARG A 284 6.75 -1.12 18.52
CA ARG A 284 6.00 -1.49 17.30
C ARG A 284 6.47 -0.68 16.10
N MET A 285 6.75 0.61 16.29
CA MET A 285 7.31 1.45 15.23
C MET A 285 8.71 0.99 14.82
N TYR A 286 9.57 0.60 15.77
CA TYR A 286 10.87 0.00 15.45
C TYR A 286 10.74 -1.32 14.67
N PHE A 287 9.77 -2.17 15.02
CA PHE A 287 9.51 -3.39 14.26
C PHE A 287 9.21 -3.08 12.79
N TRP A 288 8.32 -2.13 12.52
CA TRP A 288 7.99 -1.71 11.16
C TRP A 288 9.19 -1.10 10.43
N LEU A 289 9.92 -0.19 11.08
CA LEU A 289 11.12 0.41 10.52
C LEU A 289 12.16 -0.64 10.11
N ILE A 290 12.42 -1.62 10.97
CA ILE A 290 13.38 -2.71 10.71
C ILE A 290 12.90 -3.56 9.54
N LEU A 291 11.65 -4.01 9.57
CA LEU A 291 11.07 -4.81 8.49
C LEU A 291 11.17 -4.09 7.14
N ASN A 292 10.73 -2.83 7.11
CA ASN A 292 10.73 -2.00 5.90
C ASN A 292 12.15 -1.76 5.39
N SER A 293 13.11 -1.51 6.30
CA SER A 293 14.51 -1.30 5.95
C SER A 293 15.18 -2.55 5.42
N VAL A 294 14.87 -3.73 5.97
CA VAL A 294 15.40 -5.01 5.48
C VAL A 294 14.87 -5.30 4.08
N VAL A 295 13.56 -5.11 3.85
CA VAL A 295 12.96 -5.33 2.53
C VAL A 295 13.53 -4.33 1.51
N ALA A 296 13.48 -3.03 1.79
CA ALA A 296 14.00 -2.01 0.90
C ALA A 296 15.51 -2.20 0.63
N GLY A 297 16.31 -2.40 1.68
CA GLY A 297 17.75 -2.55 1.58
C GLY A 297 18.17 -3.78 0.77
N THR A 298 17.48 -4.92 0.93
CA THR A 298 17.79 -6.14 0.17
C THR A 298 17.43 -6.01 -1.30
N LEU A 299 16.33 -5.31 -1.62
CA LEU A 299 15.85 -5.16 -3.00
C LEU A 299 16.57 -4.07 -3.79
N LEU A 300 17.26 -3.14 -3.11
CA LEU A 300 17.99 -2.02 -3.72
C LEU A 300 19.51 -2.21 -3.77
N SER A 301 20.06 -3.29 -3.20
CA SER A 301 21.50 -3.63 -3.20
C SER A 301 21.94 -4.47 -4.39
#